data_AF-A0A7K1GP36-F1
#
_entry.id   AF-A0A7K1GP36-F1
#
_cell.length_a   1.000
_cell.length_b   1.000
_cell.length_c   1.000
_cell.angle_alpha   90.00
_cell.angle_beta   90.00
_cell.angle_gamma   90.00
#
_symmetry.space_group_name_H-M   'P 1'
#
loop_
_entity.id
_entity.type
_entity.pdbx_description
1 polymer ?
#
loop_
_entity_poly.entity_id
_entity_poly.type
_entity_poly.pdbx_seq_one_letter_code
_entity_poly.pdbx_strand_id
1 'polypeptide(L)'
;MDIQTLIHHNLDELFYLADKKEILDTELVVKIGAYVGAAVLRGRYANQKEVTMEEVNGVFGIIGDFCRDSFGGRSFSKVHFNKMTKLALELIQETTFDADVEKFIASLRS
;
A
#
# COMPACT_ATOMS: atom_id res chain seq x y z
N MET A 1 2.62 -15.11 10.81
CA MET A 1 3.11 -14.37 9.63
C MET A 1 3.58 -13.01 10.14
N ASP A 2 4.81 -12.60 9.83
CA ASP A 2 5.29 -11.27 10.21
C ASP A 2 4.68 -10.18 9.32
N ILE A 3 4.83 -8.92 9.73
CA ILE A 3 4.24 -7.78 9.02
C ILE A 3 4.83 -7.58 7.62
N GLN A 4 6.11 -7.89 7.43
CA GLN A 4 6.77 -7.74 6.14
C GLN A 4 6.19 -8.73 5.13
N THR A 5 6.02 -9.98 5.55
CA THR A 5 5.40 -11.05 4.76
C THR A 5 3.95 -10.71 4.44
N LEU A 6 3.19 -10.16 5.40
CA LEU A 6 1.82 -9.70 5.15
C LEU A 6 1.78 -8.58 4.10
N ILE A 7 2.64 -7.56 4.24
CA ILE A 7 2.73 -6.44 3.29
C ILE A 7 3.10 -6.97 1.90
N HIS A 8 4.16 -7.78 1.81
CA HIS A 8 4.61 -8.34 0.54
C HIS A 8 3.51 -9.17 -0.12
N HIS A 9 2.83 -10.04 0.63
CA HIS A 9 1.74 -10.85 0.11
C HIS A 9 0.61 -10.00 -0.46
N ASN A 10 0.18 -8.97 0.27
CA ASN A 10 -0.88 -8.07 -0.19
C ASN A 10 -0.47 -7.26 -1.42
N LEU A 11 0.77 -6.75 -1.46
CA LEU A 11 1.28 -6.02 -2.62
C LEU A 11 1.40 -6.92 -3.84
N ASP A 12 1.94 -8.12 -3.67
CA ASP A 12 2.12 -9.11 -4.74
C ASP A 12 0.77 -9.53 -5.33
N GLU A 13 -0.23 -9.85 -4.51
CA GLU A 13 -1.58 -10.19 -4.98
C GLU A 13 -2.19 -9.04 -5.81
N LEU A 14 -2.12 -7.81 -5.29
CA LEU A 14 -2.75 -6.65 -5.96
C LEU A 14 -1.99 -6.25 -7.23
N PHE A 15 -0.66 -6.36 -7.24
CA PHE A 15 0.14 -6.13 -8.44
C PHE A 15 -0.13 -7.20 -9.49
N TYR A 16 -0.22 -8.47 -9.09
CA TYR A 16 -0.57 -9.56 -9.98
C TYR A 16 -1.95 -9.37 -10.63
N LEU A 17 -2.96 -8.96 -9.86
CA LEU A 17 -4.30 -8.67 -10.37
C LEU A 17 -4.29 -7.50 -11.37
N ALA A 18 -3.56 -6.43 -11.06
CA ALA A 18 -3.43 -5.27 -11.93
C ALA A 18 -2.65 -5.59 -13.22
N ASP A 19 -1.57 -6.37 -13.12
CA ASP A 19 -0.74 -6.78 -14.27
C ASP A 19 -1.51 -7.72 -15.19
N LYS A 20 -2.28 -8.66 -14.64
CA LYS A 20 -3.17 -9.54 -15.41
C LYS A 20 -4.20 -8.78 -16.24
N LYS A 21 -4.58 -7.58 -15.81
CA LYS A 21 -5.50 -6.67 -16.51
C LYS A 21 -4.79 -5.66 -17.40
N GLU A 22 -3.46 -5.69 -17.45
CA GLU A 22 -2.61 -4.78 -18.22
C GLU A 22 -2.83 -3.29 -17.87
N ILE A 23 -3.27 -3.01 -16.63
CA ILE A 23 -3.50 -1.65 -16.10
C ILE A 23 -2.43 -1.24 -15.08
N LEU A 24 -1.41 -2.07 -14.87
CA LEU A 24 -0.36 -1.80 -13.90
C LEU A 24 0.55 -0.68 -14.39
N ASP A 25 0.29 0.53 -13.89
CA ASP A 25 1.13 1.71 -14.09
C ASP A 25 1.68 2.26 -12.76
N THR A 26 2.50 3.31 -12.85
CA THR A 26 3.14 3.90 -11.67
C THR A 26 2.15 4.58 -10.73
N GLU A 27 1.05 5.14 -11.25
CA GLU A 27 0.02 5.75 -10.41
C GLU A 27 -0.77 4.69 -9.64
N LEU A 28 -1.06 3.55 -10.28
CA LEU A 28 -1.70 2.42 -9.65
C LEU A 28 -0.80 1.77 -8.61
N VAL A 29 0.50 1.62 -8.88
CA VAL A 29 1.49 1.19 -7.89
C VAL A 29 1.47 2.08 -6.64
N VAL A 30 1.44 3.41 -6.83
CA VAL A 30 1.34 4.38 -5.73
C VAL A 30 0.03 4.21 -4.96
N LYS A 31 -1.10 4.02 -5.65
CA LYS A 31 -2.41 3.80 -5.01
C LYS A 31 -2.46 2.49 -4.23
N ILE A 32 -2.01 1.38 -4.82
CA ILE A 32 -1.95 0.06 -4.16
C ILE A 32 -1.09 0.17 -2.90
N GLY A 33 0.12 0.71 -3.01
CA GLY A 33 1.01 0.90 -1.87
C GLY A 33 0.39 1.76 -0.77
N ALA A 34 -0.36 2.80 -1.14
CA ALA A 34 -1.04 3.66 -0.18
C ALA A 34 -2.17 2.94 0.57
N TYR A 35 -3.02 2.19 -0.15
CA TYR A 35 -4.10 1.40 0.47
C TYR A 35 -3.55 0.32 1.40
N VAL A 36 -2.50 -0.41 0.98
CA VAL A 36 -1.85 -1.43 1.82
C VAL A 36 -1.23 -0.80 3.05
N GLY A 37 -0.50 0.30 2.90
CA GLY A 37 0.09 1.03 4.03
C GLY A 37 -0.95 1.52 5.03
N ALA A 38 -2.02 2.13 4.54
CA ALA A 38 -3.12 2.60 5.38
C ALA A 38 -3.83 1.46 6.11
N ALA A 39 -4.11 0.35 5.42
CA ALA A 39 -4.78 -0.81 6.03
C ALA A 39 -3.93 -1.45 7.14
N VAL A 40 -2.62 -1.58 6.90
CA VAL A 40 -1.68 -2.14 7.89
C VAL A 40 -1.56 -1.23 9.12
N LEU A 41 -1.45 0.09 8.92
CA LEU A 41 -1.37 1.05 10.04
C LEU A 41 -2.67 1.11 10.84
N ARG A 42 -3.84 1.10 10.18
CA ARG A 42 -5.15 1.00 10.86
C ARG A 42 -5.29 -0.31 11.62
N GLY A 43 -4.86 -1.43 11.05
CA GLY A 43 -4.84 -2.73 11.73
C GLY A 43 -3.94 -2.73 12.97
N ARG A 44 -2.78 -2.08 12.91
CA ARG A 44 -1.92 -1.87 14.09
C ARG A 44 -2.59 -1.02 15.15
N TYR A 45 -3.13 0.14 14.77
CA TYR A 45 -3.84 1.02 15.70
C TYR A 45 -5.03 0.31 16.37
N ALA A 46 -5.78 -0.51 15.63
CA ALA A 46 -6.89 -1.27 16.17
C ALA A 46 -6.45 -2.20 17.32
N ASN A 47 -5.29 -2.85 17.16
CA ASN A 47 -4.71 -3.81 18.11
C ASN A 47 -3.99 -3.14 19.29
N GLN A 48 -3.19 -2.11 19.04
CA GLN A 48 -2.28 -1.52 20.02
C GLN A 48 -2.76 -0.17 20.58
N LYS A 49 -3.78 0.45 19.98
CA LYS A 49 -4.28 1.81 20.27
C LYS A 49 -3.26 2.93 20.12
N GLU A 50 -2.09 2.60 19.60
CA GLU A 50 -1.00 3.52 19.29
C GLU A 50 -0.27 2.99 18.03
N VAL A 51 0.30 3.91 17.26
CA VAL A 51 1.23 3.58 16.17
C VAL A 51 2.38 4.58 16.26
N THR A 52 3.59 4.07 16.46
CA THR A 52 4.78 4.92 16.60
C THR A 52 5.30 5.37 15.24
N MET A 53 6.05 6.48 15.20
CA MET A 53 6.70 6.93 13.97
C MET A 53 7.71 5.91 13.42
N GLU A 54 8.34 5.11 14.28
CA GLU A 54 9.23 4.02 13.86
C GLU A 54 8.45 2.95 13.09
N GLU A 55 7.26 2.56 13.56
CA GLU A 55 6.40 1.61 12.86
C GLU A 55 5.85 2.17 11.55
N VAL A 56 5.48 3.45 11.52
CA VAL A 56 5.07 4.14 10.29
C VAL A 56 6.20 4.08 9.27
N ASN A 57 7.42 4.45 9.67
CA ASN A 57 8.59 4.42 8.80
C ASN A 57 8.94 2.98 8.36
N GLY A 58 8.80 1.99 9.25
CA GLY A 58 9.02 0.58 8.92
C GLY A 58 8.04 0.07 7.87
N VAL A 59 6.74 0.33 8.05
CA VAL A 59 5.69 -0.06 7.08
C VAL A 59 5.95 0.58 5.72
N PHE A 60 6.18 1.89 5.67
CA PHE A 60 6.44 2.55 4.40
C PHE A 60 7.79 2.14 3.79
N GLY A 61 8.82 1.89 4.59
CA GLY A 61 10.10 1.36 4.11
C GLY A 61 9.92 0.04 3.37
N ILE A 62 9.21 -0.91 3.98
CA ILE A 62 8.91 -2.22 3.38
C ILE A 62 8.15 -2.05 2.06
N ILE A 63 7.08 -1.26 2.05
CA ILE A 63 6.27 -1.03 0.84
C ILE A 63 7.12 -0.36 -0.25
N GLY A 64 7.91 0.65 0.12
CA GLY A 64 8.75 1.41 -0.80
C GLY A 64 9.84 0.55 -1.44
N ASP A 65 10.50 -0.30 -0.66
CA ASP A 65 11.49 -1.25 -1.15
C ASP A 65 10.84 -2.27 -2.09
N PHE A 66 9.68 -2.83 -1.72
CA PHE A 66 8.93 -3.74 -2.60
C PHE A 66 8.56 -3.08 -3.94
N CYS A 67 8.02 -1.86 -3.90
CA CYS A 67 7.65 -1.11 -5.11
C CYS A 67 8.88 -0.77 -5.97
N ARG A 68 10.02 -0.46 -5.35
CA ARG A 68 11.28 -0.21 -6.07
C ARG A 68 11.84 -1.50 -6.68
N ASP A 69 11.78 -2.62 -5.99
CA ASP A 69 12.36 -3.86 -6.50
C ASP A 69 11.47 -4.46 -7.60
N SER A 70 10.15 -4.33 -7.46
CA SER A 70 9.17 -4.80 -8.45
C SER A 70 9.02 -3.85 -9.66
N PHE A 71 9.23 -2.54 -9.47
CA PHE A 71 8.86 -1.51 -10.44
C PHE A 71 9.88 -0.36 -10.63
N GLY A 72 10.98 -0.35 -9.86
CA GLY A 72 11.99 0.72 -9.84
C GLY A 72 12.85 0.76 -11.10
N GLY A 73 12.98 -0.36 -11.83
CA GLY A 73 13.55 -0.35 -13.18
C GLY A 73 12.63 0.31 -14.23
N ARG A 74 11.34 0.48 -13.92
CA ARG A 74 10.31 0.93 -14.87
C ARG A 74 9.85 2.37 -14.67
N SER A 75 9.78 2.91 -13.45
CA SER A 75 9.46 4.34 -13.17
C SER A 75 9.27 4.70 -11.68
N PHE A 76 9.30 3.75 -10.74
CA PHE A 76 9.08 4.07 -9.33
C PHE A 76 10.28 4.85 -8.75
N SER A 77 10.02 6.03 -8.20
CA SER A 77 11.05 6.98 -7.76
C SER A 77 10.72 7.53 -6.37
N LYS A 78 11.64 8.31 -5.80
CA LYS A 78 11.41 8.99 -4.52
C LYS A 78 10.17 9.90 -4.54
N VAL A 79 9.83 10.49 -5.69
CA VAL A 79 8.63 11.31 -5.84
C VAL A 79 7.37 10.44 -5.69
N HIS A 80 7.36 9.26 -6.29
CA HIS A 80 6.25 8.31 -6.19
C HIS A 80 6.12 7.77 -4.76
N PHE A 81 7.24 7.45 -4.13
CA PHE A 81 7.28 7.07 -2.72
C PHE A 81 6.64 8.14 -1.81
N ASN A 82 7.05 9.41 -1.96
CA ASN A 82 6.47 10.50 -1.15
C ASN A 82 4.98 10.72 -1.41
N LYS A 83 4.51 10.54 -2.65
CA LYS A 83 3.08 10.59 -2.98
C LYS A 83 2.31 9.46 -2.30
N MET A 84 2.86 8.25 -2.34
CA MET A 84 2.28 7.06 -1.71
C MET A 84 2.14 7.23 -0.21
N THR A 85 3.19 7.69 0.48
CA THR A 85 3.14 7.89 1.94
C THR A 85 2.13 8.96 2.33
N LYS A 86 2.08 10.09 1.60
CA LYS A 86 1.09 11.14 1.83
C LYS A 86 -0.33 10.62 1.66
N LEU A 87 -0.61 9.93 0.55
CA LEU A 87 -1.93 9.37 0.26
C LEU A 87 -2.35 8.34 1.33
N ALA A 88 -1.44 7.48 1.78
CA ALA A 88 -1.73 6.53 2.86
C ALA A 88 -2.14 7.26 4.15
N LEU A 89 -1.40 8.30 4.53
CA LEU A 89 -1.69 9.09 5.74
C LEU A 89 -2.99 9.90 5.63
N GLU A 90 -3.42 10.24 4.43
CA GLU A 90 -4.76 10.83 4.19
C GLU A 90 -5.83 9.74 4.34
N LEU A 91 -5.66 8.60 3.67
CA LEU A 91 -6.59 7.46 3.71
C LEU A 91 -6.82 6.90 5.11
N ILE A 92 -5.82 6.90 6.00
CA ILE A 92 -6.04 6.42 7.38
C ILE A 92 -7.05 7.27 8.16
N GLN A 93 -7.20 8.55 7.81
CA GLN A 93 -8.12 9.47 8.48
C GLN A 93 -9.54 9.38 7.90
N GLU A 94 -9.71 8.74 6.74
CA GLU A 94 -11.00 8.61 6.09
C GLU A 94 -11.91 7.64 6.86
N THR A 95 -13.13 8.08 7.15
CA THR A 95 -14.14 7.27 7.84
C THR A 95 -14.70 6.16 6.96
N THR A 96 -14.66 6.36 5.63
CA THR A 96 -15.13 5.40 4.63
C THR A 96 -14.05 4.43 4.16
N PHE A 97 -12.83 4.51 4.72
CA PHE A 97 -11.67 3.75 4.27
C PHE A 97 -11.95 2.27 4.04
N ASP A 98 -12.64 1.60 4.96
CA ASP A 98 -12.90 0.17 4.87
C ASP A 98 -13.74 -0.17 3.62
N ALA A 99 -14.77 0.65 3.33
CA ALA A 99 -15.58 0.49 2.12
C ALA A 99 -14.81 0.88 0.85
N ASP A 100 -13.91 1.86 0.92
CA ASP A 100 -13.13 2.31 -0.23
C ASP A 100 -12.03 1.32 -0.61
N VAL A 101 -11.39 0.68 0.38
CA VAL A 101 -10.48 -0.46 0.17
C VAL A 101 -11.20 -1.62 -0.50
N GLU A 102 -12.38 -2.01 -0.01
CA GLU A 102 -13.15 -3.11 -0.61
C GLU A 102 -13.51 -2.82 -2.06
N LYS A 103 -14.00 -1.61 -2.35
CA LYS A 103 -14.28 -1.18 -3.73
C LYS A 103 -13.04 -1.19 -4.61
N PHE A 104 -11.91 -0.72 -4.08
CA PHE A 104 -10.66 -0.71 -4.82
C PHE A 104 -10.19 -2.13 -5.16
N ILE A 105 -10.17 -3.05 -4.19
CA ILE A 105 -9.81 -4.45 -4.41
C ILE A 105 -10.80 -5.11 -5.39
N ALA A 106 -12.10 -4.85 -5.25
CA ALA A 106 -13.11 -5.36 -6.18
C ALA A 106 -12.85 -4.90 -7.61
N SER A 107 -12.46 -3.64 -7.83
CA SER A 107 -12.13 -3.10 -9.16
C SER A 107 -10.92 -3.76 -9.81
N LEU A 108 -10.00 -4.33 -9.02
CA LEU A 108 -8.85 -5.09 -9.51
C LEU A 108 -9.21 -6.54 -9.82
N ARG A 109 -10.24 -7.10 -9.16
CA ARG A 109 -10.67 -8.49 -9.35
C ARG A 109 -11.69 -8.67 -10.48
N SER A 110 -12.56 -7.68 -10.70
CA SER A 110 -13.62 -7.70 -11.74
C SER A 110 -13.07 -7.51 -13.14
#